data_AF-Q66ZA8-F1
#
_entry.id   AF-Q66ZA8-F1
#
_cell.length_a   1.000
_cell.length_b   1.000
_cell.length_c   1.000
_cell.angle_alpha   90.00
_cell.angle_beta   90.00
_cell.angle_gamma   90.00
#
_symmetry.space_group_name_H-M   'P 1'
#
loop_
_entity.id
_entity.type
_entity.pdbx_description
1 polymer ?
#
loop_
_entity_poly.entity_id
_entity_poly.type
_entity_poly.pdbx_seq_one_letter_code
_entity_poly.pdbx_strand_id
1 'polypeptide(L)'
;LKKAKLNIIKINIIAMILTLICTSCAPFSKIDPKANANTKPKKITNPGENTQNFEDKSGDLSASDEKIMETIASELKAIGKELEDQKKEENIQIAKIAKEKFDFLSTFKVGPYDLIDEDIQMKIKRTLYSSLDYKKENIEKLKEILEILKKNSKHYNIIGRLIYHISWSIQFQIEQNLELIQNGVENLSQEESKSLLMQIKSNLEIKQRLKKTLNETLKVYNQNTQDNEKILAEHFNKYYKDFDTLKPAFY
;
A
#
# COMPACT_ATOMS: atom_id res chain seq x y z
N LEU A 1 26.60 -18.94 -7.50
CA LEU A 1 25.70 -18.14 -8.38
C LEU A 1 24.32 -17.75 -7.79
N LYS A 2 23.94 -18.14 -6.56
CA LYS A 2 22.63 -17.78 -5.97
C LYS A 2 22.60 -16.43 -5.21
N LYS A 3 23.71 -16.02 -4.59
CA LYS A 3 23.80 -14.75 -3.83
C LYS A 3 23.68 -13.48 -4.70
N ALA A 4 24.22 -13.51 -5.93
CA ALA A 4 24.20 -12.35 -6.81
C ALA A 4 22.78 -11.98 -7.31
N LYS A 5 21.93 -12.97 -7.59
CA LYS A 5 20.52 -12.73 -7.99
C LYS A 5 19.69 -12.14 -6.85
N LEU A 6 19.90 -12.60 -5.62
CA LEU A 6 19.17 -12.09 -4.45
C LEU A 6 19.51 -10.62 -4.16
N ASN A 7 20.78 -10.24 -4.31
CA ASN A 7 21.21 -8.86 -4.08
C ASN A 7 20.72 -7.89 -5.17
N ILE A 8 20.63 -8.33 -6.43
CA ILE A 8 20.06 -7.52 -7.52
C ILE A 8 18.55 -7.31 -7.35
N ILE A 9 17.83 -8.32 -6.85
CA ILE A 9 16.40 -8.21 -6.52
C ILE A 9 16.19 -7.23 -5.35
N LYS A 10 17.02 -7.31 -4.29
CA LYS A 10 16.95 -6.39 -3.14
C LYS A 10 17.17 -4.91 -3.54
N ILE A 11 18.15 -4.62 -4.40
CA ILE A 11 18.48 -3.24 -4.80
C ILE A 11 17.38 -2.63 -5.70
N ASN A 12 16.79 -3.41 -6.62
CA ASN A 12 15.72 -2.91 -7.49
C ASN A 12 14.40 -2.64 -6.74
N ILE A 13 14.12 -3.39 -5.66
CA ILE A 13 12.94 -3.20 -4.83
C ILE A 13 13.06 -1.91 -3.99
N ILE A 14 14.22 -1.67 -3.38
CA ILE A 14 14.47 -0.43 -2.61
C ILE A 14 14.39 0.81 -3.52
N ALA A 15 14.90 0.72 -4.76
CA ALA A 15 14.81 1.81 -5.74
C ALA A 15 13.37 2.12 -6.20
N MET A 16 12.51 1.09 -6.39
CA MET A 16 11.09 1.29 -6.70
C MET A 16 10.33 1.96 -5.54
N ILE A 17 10.66 1.61 -4.29
CA ILE A 17 10.03 2.18 -3.08
C ILE A 17 10.33 3.68 -2.96
N LEU A 18 11.56 4.11 -3.23
CA LEU A 18 11.92 5.54 -3.20
C LEU A 18 11.12 6.36 -4.23
N THR A 19 10.91 5.82 -5.44
CA THR A 19 10.15 6.53 -6.49
C THR A 19 8.65 6.68 -6.18
N LEU A 20 8.04 5.73 -5.46
CA LEU A 20 6.63 5.78 -5.06
C LEU A 20 6.37 6.75 -3.90
N ILE A 21 7.35 6.92 -3.00
CA ILE A 21 7.32 7.93 -1.93
C ILE A 21 7.45 9.35 -2.52
N CYS A 22 8.24 9.52 -3.59
CA CYS A 22 8.43 10.81 -4.25
C CYS A 22 7.18 11.35 -4.99
N THR A 23 6.19 10.52 -5.31
CA THR A 23 4.93 11.00 -5.92
C THR A 23 3.82 11.33 -4.91
N SER A 24 3.91 10.83 -3.68
CA SER A 24 2.92 11.08 -2.63
C SER A 24 3.33 12.20 -1.66
N CYS A 25 4.60 12.59 -1.64
CA CYS A 25 5.07 13.78 -0.93
C CYS A 25 5.16 14.99 -1.86
N ALA A 26 4.02 15.49 -2.34
CA ALA A 26 3.96 16.91 -2.69
C ALA A 26 3.99 17.70 -1.37
N PRO A 27 5.02 18.52 -1.09
CA PRO A 27 5.05 19.31 0.12
C PRO A 27 3.90 20.32 0.08
N PHE A 28 3.04 20.26 1.09
CA PHE A 28 2.14 21.35 1.43
C PHE A 28 2.98 22.56 1.89
N SER A 29 3.46 23.34 0.93
CA SER A 29 3.82 24.75 1.14
C SER A 29 3.83 25.46 -0.21
N LYS A 30 2.75 26.19 -0.51
CA LYS A 30 2.82 27.28 -1.48
C LYS A 30 3.71 28.36 -0.86
N ILE A 31 4.99 28.38 -1.25
CA ILE A 31 5.80 29.58 -1.16
C ILE A 31 6.21 29.88 -2.60
N ASP A 32 5.59 30.90 -3.16
CA ASP A 32 5.95 31.43 -4.48
C ASP A 32 7.43 31.87 -4.47
N PRO A 33 8.26 31.44 -5.44
CA PRO A 33 9.58 32.02 -5.58
C PRO A 33 9.45 33.36 -6.31
N LYS A 34 9.50 34.46 -5.56
CA LYS A 34 9.79 35.77 -6.14
C LYS A 34 11.24 35.78 -6.61
N ALA A 35 11.40 35.85 -7.94
CA ALA A 35 12.67 36.06 -8.61
C ALA A 35 13.10 37.52 -8.50
N ASN A 36 14.30 37.76 -7.95
CA ASN A 36 14.99 39.05 -8.07
C ASN A 36 16.49 38.77 -8.24
N ALA A 37 17.00 39.11 -9.41
CA ALA A 37 18.39 38.94 -9.83
C ALA A 37 19.33 40.00 -9.23
N ASN A 38 20.64 39.71 -9.39
CA ASN A 38 21.83 40.58 -9.33
C ASN A 38 22.55 40.58 -7.97
N THR A 39 23.79 40.07 -7.84
CA THR A 39 25.02 40.81 -8.21
C THR A 39 26.27 39.90 -8.31
N LYS A 40 26.95 39.95 -9.48
CA LYS A 40 28.35 39.71 -9.90
C LYS A 40 29.28 38.65 -9.26
N PRO A 41 30.11 37.95 -10.07
CA PRO A 41 31.03 36.88 -9.63
C PRO A 41 32.42 37.41 -9.23
N LYS A 42 33.03 36.84 -8.19
CA LYS A 42 34.43 37.13 -7.83
C LYS A 42 35.23 35.85 -7.52
N LYS A 43 36.08 35.53 -8.49
CA LYS A 43 37.39 34.83 -8.47
C LYS A 43 37.55 33.50 -7.72
N ILE A 44 37.88 32.51 -8.55
CA ILE A 44 38.54 31.23 -8.27
C ILE A 44 39.90 31.47 -7.58
N THR A 45 40.14 30.76 -6.49
CA THR A 45 41.48 30.34 -6.04
C THR A 45 41.34 29.06 -5.21
N ASN A 46 41.85 27.95 -5.74
CA ASN A 46 42.32 26.77 -5.00
C ASN A 46 43.83 26.65 -5.33
N PRO A 47 44.69 25.92 -4.58
CA PRO A 47 44.36 24.83 -3.65
C PRO A 47 45.11 24.87 -2.30
N GLY A 48 44.48 24.33 -1.26
CA GLY A 48 45.19 23.91 -0.04
C GLY A 48 44.79 22.48 0.26
N GLU A 49 45.67 21.54 -0.09
CA GLU A 49 45.58 20.15 0.36
C GLU A 49 45.58 20.12 1.89
N ASN A 50 44.41 19.89 2.48
CA ASN A 50 44.32 19.29 3.79
C ASN A 50 43.67 17.92 3.60
N THR A 51 44.51 16.89 3.55
CA THR A 51 44.14 15.51 3.82
C THR A 51 43.64 15.42 5.25
N GLN A 52 42.39 15.84 5.47
CA GLN A 52 41.68 15.54 6.69
C GLN A 52 41.19 14.11 6.50
N ASN A 53 41.91 13.18 7.11
CA ASN A 53 41.46 11.81 7.29
C ASN A 53 40.02 11.88 7.82
N PHE A 54 39.06 11.43 7.00
CA PHE A 54 37.79 10.97 7.54
C PHE A 54 38.15 9.73 8.34
N GLU A 55 38.45 9.91 9.62
CA GLU A 55 38.27 8.84 10.58
C GLU A 55 36.84 8.37 10.39
N ASP A 56 36.69 7.16 9.86
CA ASP A 56 35.49 6.36 10.01
C ASP A 56 35.26 6.23 11.51
N LYS A 57 34.53 7.20 12.07
CA LYS A 57 33.73 6.96 13.26
C LYS A 57 32.66 5.98 12.84
N SER A 58 33.04 4.70 12.81
CA SER A 58 32.22 3.61 13.31
C SER A 58 31.87 3.96 14.76
N GLY A 59 31.04 4.98 14.94
CA GLY A 59 30.59 5.46 16.22
C GLY A 59 29.63 4.43 16.76
N ASP A 60 29.99 3.83 17.90
CA ASP A 60 29.03 3.21 18.79
C ASP A 60 27.78 4.11 18.86
N LEU A 61 26.61 3.51 18.68
CA LEU A 61 25.35 4.21 18.84
C LEU A 61 25.35 4.83 20.24
N SER A 62 24.85 6.07 20.37
CA SER A 62 24.65 6.62 21.70
C SER A 62 23.65 5.74 22.45
N ALA A 63 23.77 5.62 23.78
CA ALA A 63 22.83 4.85 24.59
C ALA A 63 21.35 5.27 24.39
N SER A 64 21.12 6.51 23.95
CA SER A 64 19.79 7.00 23.56
C SER A 64 19.31 6.40 22.24
N ASP A 65 20.20 6.31 21.24
CA ASP A 65 19.87 5.75 19.93
C ASP A 65 19.63 4.24 20.01
N GLU A 66 20.41 3.54 20.83
CA GLU A 66 20.25 2.11 21.10
C GLU A 66 18.88 1.81 21.75
N LYS A 67 18.47 2.60 22.74
CA LYS A 67 17.14 2.47 23.39
C LYS A 67 15.97 2.76 22.44
N ILE A 68 16.11 3.76 21.56
CA ILE A 68 15.10 4.05 20.53
C ILE A 68 14.99 2.87 19.56
N MET A 69 16.13 2.30 19.18
CA MET A 69 16.17 1.14 18.30
C MET A 69 15.53 -0.10 18.89
N GLU A 70 15.81 -0.39 20.16
CA GLU A 70 15.20 -1.52 20.86
C GLU A 70 13.67 -1.39 20.94
N THR A 71 13.17 -0.17 21.16
CA THR A 71 11.74 0.14 21.14
C THR A 71 11.11 -0.13 19.77
N ILE A 72 11.72 0.39 18.69
CA ILE A 72 11.21 0.23 17.32
C ILE A 72 11.23 -1.24 16.90
N ALA A 73 12.31 -1.96 17.20
CA ALA A 73 12.43 -3.39 16.89
C ALA A 73 11.34 -4.20 17.61
N SER A 74 11.02 -3.84 18.86
CA SER A 74 9.94 -4.47 19.63
C SER A 74 8.57 -4.19 19.01
N GLU A 75 8.29 -2.95 18.60
CA GLU A 75 7.06 -2.60 17.88
C GLU A 75 6.94 -3.36 16.55
N LEU A 76 8.01 -3.44 15.77
CA LEU A 76 8.05 -4.19 14.51
C LEU A 76 7.78 -5.69 14.71
N LYS A 77 8.33 -6.31 15.76
CA LYS A 77 8.05 -7.71 16.10
C LYS A 77 6.59 -7.91 16.49
N ALA A 78 6.04 -7.00 17.31
CA ALA A 78 4.65 -7.06 17.75
C ALA A 78 3.67 -6.93 16.58
N ILE A 79 3.86 -5.92 15.72
CA ILE A 79 2.99 -5.71 14.55
C ILE A 79 3.15 -6.82 13.51
N GLY A 80 4.36 -7.36 13.33
CA GLY A 80 4.59 -8.51 12.46
C GLY A 80 3.84 -9.75 12.93
N LYS A 81 3.78 -10.00 14.24
CA LYS A 81 2.99 -11.08 14.83
C LYS A 81 1.49 -10.88 14.60
N GLU A 82 0.99 -9.66 14.77
CA GLU A 82 -0.41 -9.33 14.49
C GLU A 82 -0.77 -9.57 13.02
N LEU A 83 0.06 -9.12 12.07
CA LEU A 83 -0.14 -9.32 10.64
C LEU A 83 -0.15 -10.80 10.26
N GLU A 84 0.75 -11.60 10.83
CA GLU A 84 0.80 -13.05 10.61
C GLU A 84 -0.47 -13.75 11.13
N ASP A 85 -0.98 -13.33 12.29
CA ASP A 85 -2.22 -13.88 12.84
C ASP A 85 -3.45 -13.45 12.03
N GLN A 86 -3.50 -12.19 11.57
CA GLN A 86 -4.52 -11.71 10.63
C GLN A 86 -4.51 -12.54 9.32
N LYS A 87 -3.33 -12.82 8.76
CA LYS A 87 -3.19 -13.64 7.54
C LYS A 87 -3.73 -15.06 7.72
N LYS A 88 -3.51 -15.68 8.89
CA LYS A 88 -4.05 -17.02 9.21
C LYS A 88 -5.56 -17.02 9.31
N GLU A 89 -6.13 -16.03 10.00
CA GLU A 89 -7.58 -15.87 10.10
C GLU A 89 -8.22 -15.61 8.72
N GLU A 90 -7.63 -14.71 7.92
CA GLU A 90 -8.03 -14.44 6.54
C GLU A 90 -8.06 -15.73 5.70
N ASN A 91 -7.04 -16.60 5.81
CA ASN A 91 -7.00 -17.87 5.09
C ASN A 91 -8.16 -18.80 5.47
N ILE A 92 -8.51 -18.89 6.75
CA ILE A 92 -9.62 -19.72 7.24
C ILE A 92 -10.94 -19.19 6.68
N GLN A 93 -11.17 -17.87 6.78
CA GLN A 93 -12.40 -17.24 6.31
C GLN A 93 -12.56 -17.35 4.79
N ILE A 94 -11.49 -17.14 4.02
CA ILE A 94 -11.52 -17.28 2.55
C ILE A 94 -11.80 -18.74 2.15
N ALA A 95 -11.20 -19.72 2.82
CA ALA A 95 -11.48 -21.13 2.56
C ALA A 95 -12.96 -21.47 2.84
N LYS A 96 -13.55 -20.90 3.88
CA LYS A 96 -14.99 -21.01 4.18
C LYS A 96 -15.85 -20.43 3.06
N ILE A 97 -15.53 -19.22 2.58
CA ILE A 97 -16.25 -18.56 1.47
C ILE A 97 -16.22 -19.42 0.20
N ALA A 98 -15.06 -20.00 -0.13
CA ALA A 98 -14.91 -20.91 -1.26
C ALA A 98 -15.77 -22.17 -1.10
N LYS A 99 -15.75 -22.79 0.09
CA LYS A 99 -16.57 -23.98 0.40
C LYS A 99 -18.07 -23.71 0.31
N GLU A 100 -18.51 -22.53 0.74
CA GLU A 100 -19.90 -22.08 0.70
C GLU A 100 -20.32 -21.50 -0.68
N LYS A 101 -19.41 -21.53 -1.67
CA LYS A 101 -19.64 -21.23 -3.09
C LYS A 101 -20.12 -19.80 -3.38
N PHE A 102 -19.64 -18.82 -2.63
CA PHE A 102 -19.84 -17.39 -2.94
C PHE A 102 -18.51 -16.61 -3.13
N ASP A 103 -17.41 -17.34 -3.38
CA ASP A 103 -16.13 -16.78 -3.82
C ASP A 103 -16.18 -16.35 -5.29
N PHE A 104 -16.81 -15.20 -5.57
CA PHE A 104 -16.88 -14.70 -6.95
C PHE A 104 -15.51 -14.25 -7.48
N LEU A 105 -14.57 -13.85 -6.61
CA LEU A 105 -13.24 -13.41 -7.03
C LEU A 105 -12.40 -14.56 -7.57
N SER A 106 -12.74 -15.82 -7.31
CA SER A 106 -12.10 -16.97 -7.96
C SER A 106 -12.21 -16.96 -9.50
N THR A 107 -13.26 -16.34 -10.04
CA THR A 107 -13.54 -16.33 -11.50
C THR A 107 -13.78 -14.94 -12.07
N PHE A 108 -13.77 -13.90 -11.23
CA PHE A 108 -13.99 -12.53 -11.66
C PHE A 108 -12.88 -12.04 -12.57
N LYS A 109 -13.28 -11.51 -13.74
CA LYS A 109 -12.41 -10.83 -14.70
C LYS A 109 -12.95 -9.43 -14.96
N VAL A 110 -12.07 -8.45 -15.08
CA VAL A 110 -12.46 -7.08 -15.41
C VAL A 110 -12.79 -6.99 -16.89
N GLY A 111 -11.83 -7.35 -17.74
CA GLY A 111 -12.00 -7.53 -19.18
C GLY A 111 -12.34 -8.98 -19.55
N PRO A 112 -12.90 -9.21 -20.75
CA PRO A 112 -13.29 -10.56 -21.20
C PRO A 112 -12.11 -11.54 -21.36
N TYR A 113 -10.93 -11.03 -21.69
CA TYR A 113 -9.74 -11.83 -22.00
C TYR A 113 -8.67 -11.81 -20.89
N ASP A 114 -8.99 -11.23 -19.73
CA ASP A 114 -8.02 -11.17 -18.63
C ASP A 114 -7.66 -12.58 -18.15
N LEU A 115 -6.37 -12.75 -17.87
CA LEU A 115 -5.86 -13.93 -17.19
C LEU A 115 -6.10 -13.79 -15.69
N ILE A 116 -6.41 -14.91 -15.04
CA ILE A 116 -6.59 -14.97 -13.60
C ILE A 116 -5.35 -15.66 -13.02
N ASP A 117 -4.62 -14.94 -12.18
CA ASP A 117 -3.48 -15.44 -11.42
C ASP A 117 -3.93 -15.70 -9.98
N GLU A 118 -3.75 -16.92 -9.48
CA GLU A 118 -4.26 -17.33 -8.16
C GLU A 118 -3.64 -16.54 -7.01
N ASP A 119 -2.35 -16.19 -7.10
CA ASP A 119 -1.64 -15.42 -6.07
C ASP A 119 -2.08 -13.96 -6.04
N ILE A 120 -2.32 -13.36 -7.21
CA ILE A 120 -2.92 -12.04 -7.33
C ILE A 120 -4.34 -12.05 -6.76
N GLN A 121 -5.18 -13.03 -7.14
CA GLN A 121 -6.55 -13.13 -6.64
C GLN A 121 -6.57 -13.36 -5.14
N MET A 122 -5.66 -14.14 -4.57
CA MET A 122 -5.60 -14.37 -3.13
C MET A 122 -5.38 -13.06 -2.37
N LYS A 123 -4.46 -12.21 -2.82
CA LYS A 123 -4.23 -10.86 -2.25
C LYS A 123 -5.48 -9.99 -2.34
N ILE A 124 -6.15 -9.99 -3.49
CA ILE A 124 -7.40 -9.24 -3.69
C ILE A 124 -8.51 -9.74 -2.74
N LYS A 125 -8.68 -11.06 -2.62
CA LYS A 125 -9.63 -11.70 -1.70
C LYS A 125 -9.37 -11.28 -0.26
N ARG A 126 -8.10 -11.34 0.18
CA ARG A 126 -7.70 -10.89 1.53
C ARG A 126 -8.13 -9.45 1.80
N THR A 127 -7.90 -8.52 0.88
CA THR A 127 -8.32 -7.13 1.07
C THR A 127 -9.84 -6.94 1.04
N LEU A 128 -10.49 -7.40 -0.01
CA LEU A 128 -11.91 -7.11 -0.24
C LEU A 128 -12.80 -7.86 0.75
N TYR A 129 -12.57 -9.16 0.96
CA TYR A 129 -13.41 -9.95 1.85
C TYR A 129 -13.22 -9.55 3.32
N SER A 130 -12.00 -9.22 3.77
CA SER A 130 -11.80 -8.68 5.13
C SER A 130 -12.47 -7.32 5.31
N SER A 131 -12.44 -6.46 4.30
CA SER A 131 -13.13 -5.16 4.33
C SER A 131 -14.66 -5.29 4.39
N LEU A 132 -15.21 -6.39 3.87
CA LEU A 132 -16.64 -6.71 3.90
C LEU A 132 -17.04 -7.58 5.10
N ASP A 133 -16.13 -7.77 6.07
CA ASP A 133 -16.28 -8.64 7.25
C ASP A 133 -16.65 -10.09 6.90
N TYR A 134 -16.24 -10.57 5.71
CA TYR A 134 -16.58 -11.91 5.19
C TYR A 134 -18.09 -12.20 5.10
N LYS A 135 -18.94 -11.17 5.18
CA LYS A 135 -20.39 -11.31 5.16
C LYS A 135 -20.84 -11.64 3.74
N LYS A 136 -21.49 -12.79 3.56
CA LYS A 136 -22.02 -13.26 2.27
C LYS A 136 -22.85 -12.20 1.54
N GLU A 137 -23.76 -11.54 2.24
CA GLU A 137 -24.60 -10.49 1.67
C GLU A 137 -23.78 -9.33 1.09
N ASN A 138 -22.77 -8.87 1.81
CA ASN A 138 -21.91 -7.77 1.36
C ASN A 138 -21.03 -8.17 0.16
N ILE A 139 -20.57 -9.43 0.13
CA ILE A 139 -19.77 -9.97 -0.96
C ILE A 139 -20.59 -10.10 -2.25
N GLU A 140 -21.83 -10.62 -2.15
CA GLU A 140 -22.73 -10.69 -3.32
C GLU A 140 -23.13 -9.29 -3.80
N LYS A 141 -23.38 -8.33 -2.90
CA LYS A 141 -23.62 -6.93 -3.29
C LYS A 141 -22.42 -6.32 -4.02
N LEU A 142 -21.19 -6.56 -3.54
CA LEU A 142 -20.00 -6.09 -4.26
C LEU A 142 -19.90 -6.70 -5.66
N LYS A 143 -20.16 -8.01 -5.79
CA LYS A 143 -20.20 -8.70 -7.08
C LYS A 143 -21.23 -8.08 -8.02
N GLU A 144 -22.45 -7.82 -7.55
CA GLU A 144 -23.50 -7.17 -8.35
C GLU A 144 -23.08 -5.78 -8.82
N ILE A 145 -22.51 -4.95 -7.94
CA ILE A 145 -21.98 -3.62 -8.29
C ILE A 145 -20.92 -3.72 -9.39
N LEU A 146 -19.97 -4.64 -9.26
CA LEU A 146 -18.92 -4.83 -10.25
C LEU A 146 -19.47 -5.32 -11.59
N GLU A 147 -20.44 -6.24 -11.58
CA GLU A 147 -21.09 -6.73 -12.80
C GLU A 147 -21.96 -5.65 -13.48
N ILE A 148 -22.59 -4.74 -12.73
CA ILE A 148 -23.28 -3.57 -13.29
C ILE A 148 -22.29 -2.69 -14.05
N LEU A 149 -21.18 -2.30 -13.41
CA LEU A 149 -20.18 -1.43 -14.03
C LEU A 149 -19.50 -2.10 -15.24
N LYS A 150 -19.27 -3.41 -15.16
CA LYS A 150 -18.58 -4.19 -16.20
C LYS A 150 -19.38 -4.35 -17.50
N LYS A 151 -20.69 -4.07 -17.50
CA LYS A 151 -21.49 -4.05 -18.76
C LYS A 151 -20.98 -2.99 -19.74
N ASN A 152 -20.31 -1.96 -19.24
CA ASN A 152 -19.79 -0.86 -20.04
C ASN A 152 -18.26 -0.82 -19.94
N SER A 153 -17.58 -1.08 -21.05
CA SER A 153 -16.12 -1.15 -21.11
C SER A 153 -15.42 0.15 -20.70
N LYS A 154 -16.12 1.30 -20.73
CA LYS A 154 -15.60 2.58 -20.21
C LYS A 154 -15.29 2.53 -18.71
N HIS A 155 -15.89 1.60 -17.96
CA HIS A 155 -15.67 1.44 -16.52
C HIS A 155 -14.60 0.41 -16.17
N TYR A 156 -14.00 -0.30 -17.14
CA TYR A 156 -12.96 -1.29 -16.86
C TYR A 156 -11.77 -0.70 -16.13
N ASN A 157 -11.32 0.50 -16.52
CA ASN A 157 -10.20 1.16 -15.86
C ASN A 157 -10.49 1.45 -14.37
N ILE A 158 -11.70 1.91 -14.02
CA ILE A 158 -12.01 2.25 -12.63
C ILE A 158 -12.26 0.99 -11.77
N ILE A 159 -12.82 -0.07 -12.36
CA ILE A 159 -12.87 -1.39 -11.72
C ILE A 159 -11.44 -1.90 -11.48
N GLY A 160 -10.57 -1.84 -12.49
CA GLY A 160 -9.17 -2.25 -12.39
C GLY A 160 -8.39 -1.47 -11.32
N ARG A 161 -8.70 -0.18 -11.12
CA ARG A 161 -8.12 0.60 -10.02
C ARG A 161 -8.52 0.07 -8.64
N LEU A 162 -9.80 -0.24 -8.42
CA LEU A 162 -10.22 -0.88 -7.16
C LEU A 162 -9.55 -2.26 -6.98
N ILE A 163 -9.62 -3.12 -7.99
CA ILE A 163 -9.20 -4.52 -7.91
C ILE A 163 -7.67 -4.64 -7.80
N TYR A 164 -6.92 -4.03 -8.73
CA TYR A 164 -5.48 -4.22 -8.82
C TYR A 164 -4.70 -3.10 -8.14
N HIS A 165 -4.93 -1.83 -8.53
CA HIS A 165 -4.14 -0.72 -7.99
C HIS A 165 -4.31 -0.54 -6.48
N ILE A 166 -5.54 -0.71 -5.97
CA ILE A 166 -5.83 -0.52 -4.56
C ILE A 166 -5.76 -1.87 -3.82
N SER A 167 -6.63 -2.82 -4.16
CA SER A 167 -6.83 -4.00 -3.31
C SER A 167 -5.64 -4.96 -3.31
N TRP A 168 -5.07 -5.25 -4.48
CA TRP A 168 -3.87 -6.07 -4.58
C TRP A 168 -2.65 -5.35 -3.98
N SER A 169 -2.41 -4.09 -4.32
CA SER A 169 -1.24 -3.35 -3.85
C SER A 169 -1.15 -3.24 -2.33
N ILE A 170 -2.28 -2.99 -1.64
CA ILE A 170 -2.31 -2.96 -0.16
C ILE A 170 -1.75 -4.26 0.41
N GLN A 171 -2.22 -5.41 -0.07
CA GLN A 171 -1.76 -6.70 0.44
C GLN A 171 -0.36 -7.07 -0.04
N PHE A 172 0.02 -6.66 -1.25
CA PHE A 172 1.38 -6.81 -1.72
C PHE A 172 2.39 -6.06 -0.83
N GLN A 173 2.05 -4.85 -0.40
CA GLN A 173 2.88 -4.07 0.51
C GLN A 173 2.89 -4.65 1.93
N ILE A 174 1.73 -5.09 2.45
CA ILE A 174 1.65 -5.75 3.77
C ILE A 174 2.50 -7.03 3.81
N GLU A 175 2.40 -7.88 2.78
CA GLU A 175 3.17 -9.13 2.71
C GLU A 175 4.67 -8.87 2.60
N GLN A 176 5.12 -7.90 1.80
CA GLN A 176 6.53 -7.52 1.74
C GLN A 176 7.05 -6.98 3.07
N ASN A 177 6.28 -6.15 3.76
CA ASN A 177 6.68 -5.63 5.07
C ASN A 177 6.79 -6.75 6.11
N LEU A 178 5.88 -7.72 6.06
CA LEU A 178 5.94 -8.89 6.92
C LEU A 178 7.17 -9.75 6.62
N GLU A 179 7.53 -9.94 5.35
CA GLU A 179 8.76 -10.63 4.96
C GLU A 179 10.01 -9.91 5.48
N LEU A 180 10.06 -8.57 5.44
CA LEU A 180 11.17 -7.81 6.01
C LEU A 180 11.31 -8.03 7.52
N ILE A 181 10.19 -8.08 8.26
CA ILE A 181 10.20 -8.39 9.70
C ILE A 181 10.67 -9.84 9.93
N GLN A 182 10.17 -10.79 9.15
CA GLN A 182 10.51 -12.22 9.26
C GLN A 182 11.97 -12.52 8.90
N ASN A 183 12.58 -11.72 8.03
CA ASN A 183 14.00 -11.79 7.68
C ASN A 183 14.92 -11.27 8.79
N GLY A 184 14.38 -10.82 9.92
CA GLY A 184 15.13 -10.34 11.08
C GLY A 184 15.22 -8.83 11.11
N VAL A 185 14.52 -8.21 12.05
CA VAL A 185 14.54 -6.75 12.27
C VAL A 185 15.93 -6.25 12.69
N GLU A 186 16.76 -7.12 13.25
CA GLU A 186 18.16 -6.87 13.58
C GLU A 186 19.05 -6.64 12.34
N ASN A 187 18.58 -7.07 11.17
CA ASN A 187 19.28 -6.85 9.90
C ASN A 187 18.97 -5.49 9.27
N LEU A 188 18.09 -4.69 9.89
CA LEU A 188 17.71 -3.35 9.42
C LEU A 188 18.49 -2.28 10.18
N SER A 189 18.91 -1.24 9.47
CA SER A 189 19.38 -0.01 10.10
C SER A 189 18.27 0.72 10.85
N GLN A 190 18.65 1.74 11.60
CA GLN A 190 17.70 2.57 12.34
C GLN A 190 16.69 3.29 11.45
N GLU A 191 17.15 3.86 10.34
CA GLU A 191 16.27 4.58 9.42
C GLU A 191 15.39 3.61 8.62
N GLU A 192 15.90 2.43 8.27
CA GLU A 192 15.09 1.37 7.65
C GLU A 192 13.99 0.87 8.59
N SER A 193 14.31 0.68 9.87
CA SER A 193 13.35 0.25 10.88
C SER A 193 12.23 1.28 11.11
N LYS A 194 12.60 2.58 11.22
CA LYS A 194 11.62 3.69 11.32
C LYS A 194 10.72 3.75 10.09
N SER A 195 11.33 3.68 8.90
CA SER A 195 10.61 3.73 7.63
C SER A 195 9.65 2.55 7.47
N LEU A 196 10.10 1.33 7.79
CA LEU A 196 9.27 0.13 7.75
C LEU A 196 8.07 0.24 8.70
N LEU A 197 8.28 0.71 9.93
CA LEU A 197 7.20 0.90 10.90
C LEU A 197 6.17 1.94 10.41
N MET A 198 6.64 3.05 9.84
CA MET A 198 5.78 4.08 9.26
C MET A 198 4.98 3.53 8.05
N GLN A 199 5.62 2.76 7.18
CA GLN A 199 4.98 2.13 6.02
C GLN A 199 3.89 1.14 6.45
N ILE A 200 4.15 0.29 7.44
CA ILE A 200 3.14 -0.66 7.94
C ILE A 200 1.94 0.08 8.51
N LYS A 201 2.18 1.09 9.36
CA LYS A 201 1.09 1.91 9.95
C LYS A 201 0.26 2.59 8.86
N SER A 202 0.91 3.14 7.82
CA SER A 202 0.22 3.75 6.67
C SER A 202 -0.61 2.73 5.89
N ASN A 203 -0.08 1.54 5.62
CA ASN A 203 -0.82 0.50 4.89
C ASN A 203 -2.04 0.00 5.66
N LEU A 204 -1.94 -0.14 6.98
CA LEU A 204 -3.06 -0.50 7.85
C LEU A 204 -4.14 0.60 7.86
N GLU A 205 -3.74 1.87 7.90
CA GLU A 205 -4.67 3.00 7.77
C GLU A 205 -5.39 2.97 6.42
N ILE A 206 -4.66 2.76 5.31
CA ILE A 206 -5.24 2.65 3.97
C ILE A 206 -6.24 1.48 3.90
N LYS A 207 -5.91 0.32 4.49
CA LYS A 207 -6.82 -0.83 4.57
C LYS A 207 -8.12 -0.47 5.31
N GLN A 208 -8.04 0.31 6.39
CA GLN A 208 -9.20 0.81 7.13
C GLN A 208 -10.02 1.84 6.31
N ARG A 209 -9.35 2.75 5.60
CA ARG A 209 -9.98 3.72 4.68
C ARG A 209 -10.75 3.01 3.57
N LEU A 210 -10.17 1.96 3.00
CA LEU A 210 -10.84 1.13 2.00
C LEU A 210 -12.10 0.47 2.57
N LYS A 211 -12.02 -0.15 3.76
CA LYS A 211 -13.19 -0.71 4.46
C LYS A 211 -14.32 0.30 4.61
N LYS A 212 -14.02 1.52 5.06
CA LYS A 212 -15.00 2.60 5.21
C LYS A 212 -15.62 3.01 3.86
N THR A 213 -14.79 3.06 2.82
CA THR A 213 -15.22 3.43 1.46
C THR A 213 -16.11 2.35 0.84
N LEU A 214 -15.78 1.07 1.02
CA LEU A 214 -16.60 -0.05 0.58
C LEU A 214 -17.95 -0.07 1.29
N ASN A 215 -17.98 0.15 2.61
CA ASN A 215 -19.24 0.25 3.35
C ASN A 215 -20.13 1.38 2.83
N GLU A 216 -19.56 2.52 2.45
CA GLU A 216 -20.34 3.59 1.80
C GLU A 216 -20.85 3.16 0.41
N THR A 217 -20.01 2.45 -0.35
CA THR A 217 -20.37 1.95 -1.68
C THR A 217 -21.58 1.01 -1.61
N LEU A 218 -21.62 0.14 -0.59
CA LEU A 218 -22.79 -0.71 -0.34
C LEU A 218 -24.03 0.10 0.02
N LYS A 219 -23.91 1.20 0.78
CA LYS A 219 -25.04 2.09 1.08
C LYS A 219 -25.57 2.79 -0.17
N VAL A 220 -24.67 3.34 -0.99
CA VAL A 220 -25.03 3.95 -2.29
C VAL A 220 -25.76 2.93 -3.15
N TYR A 221 -25.28 1.68 -3.22
CA TYR A 221 -25.97 0.63 -3.95
C TYR A 221 -27.37 0.33 -3.40
N ASN A 222 -27.52 0.18 -2.07
CA ASN A 222 -28.81 -0.14 -1.46
C ASN A 222 -29.86 0.98 -1.55
N GLN A 223 -29.42 2.24 -1.69
CA GLN A 223 -30.32 3.41 -1.72
C GLN A 223 -30.88 3.72 -3.11
N ASN A 224 -30.28 3.18 -4.17
CA ASN A 224 -30.64 3.54 -5.55
C ASN A 224 -31.39 2.41 -6.25
N THR A 225 -32.59 2.74 -6.75
CA THR A 225 -33.46 1.84 -7.52
C THR A 225 -33.56 2.22 -9.01
N GLN A 226 -32.99 3.37 -9.41
CA GLN A 226 -32.99 3.89 -10.78
C GLN A 226 -31.60 4.45 -11.14
N ASP A 227 -31.10 4.18 -12.35
CA ASP A 227 -29.80 4.63 -12.90
C ASP A 227 -28.53 4.21 -12.11
N ASN A 228 -28.54 3.01 -11.54
CA ASN A 228 -27.43 2.49 -10.72
C ASN A 228 -26.06 2.53 -11.42
N GLU A 229 -25.97 2.28 -12.73
CA GLU A 229 -24.67 2.29 -13.44
C GLU A 229 -23.99 3.66 -13.35
N LYS A 230 -24.69 4.75 -13.67
CA LYS A 230 -24.11 6.10 -13.69
C LYS A 230 -23.68 6.54 -12.30
N ILE A 231 -24.56 6.36 -11.30
CA ILE A 231 -24.28 6.75 -9.91
C ILE A 231 -23.10 5.95 -9.35
N LEU A 232 -23.07 4.64 -9.58
CA LEU A 232 -21.94 3.80 -9.16
C LEU A 232 -20.65 4.21 -9.87
N ALA A 233 -20.69 4.51 -11.16
CA ALA A 233 -19.52 4.93 -11.92
C ALA A 233 -18.96 6.26 -11.40
N GLU A 234 -19.81 7.25 -11.12
CA GLU A 234 -19.41 8.53 -10.52
C GLU A 234 -18.82 8.32 -9.12
N HIS A 235 -19.45 7.49 -8.29
CA HIS A 235 -18.94 7.14 -6.96
C HIS A 235 -17.57 6.46 -7.04
N PHE A 236 -17.39 5.51 -7.95
CA PHE A 236 -16.12 4.82 -8.15
C PHE A 236 -15.02 5.78 -8.63
N ASN A 237 -15.31 6.63 -9.62
CA ASN A 237 -14.37 7.63 -10.12
C ASN A 237 -13.95 8.64 -9.04
N LYS A 238 -14.84 8.91 -8.07
CA LYS A 238 -14.57 9.81 -6.96
C LYS A 238 -13.67 9.19 -5.90
N TYR A 239 -13.90 7.93 -5.52
CA TYR A 239 -13.30 7.35 -4.31
C TYR A 239 -12.27 6.24 -4.56
N TYR A 240 -12.25 5.63 -5.75
CA TYR A 240 -11.36 4.53 -6.10
C TYR A 240 -10.38 4.91 -7.22
N LYS A 241 -10.14 6.20 -7.42
CA LYS A 241 -9.14 6.67 -8.37
C LYS A 241 -7.75 6.31 -7.86
N ASP A 242 -7.46 6.59 -6.60
CA ASP A 242 -6.16 6.29 -5.98
C ASP A 242 -6.31 6.18 -4.45
N PHE A 243 -5.24 5.87 -3.73
CA PHE A 243 -5.25 5.74 -2.27
C PHE A 243 -5.67 7.03 -1.57
N ASP A 244 -5.28 8.19 -2.09
CA ASP A 244 -5.61 9.50 -1.53
C ASP A 244 -7.11 9.81 -1.60
N THR A 245 -7.81 9.27 -2.60
CA THR A 245 -9.26 9.47 -2.81
C THR A 245 -10.15 8.61 -1.91
N LEU A 246 -9.60 7.60 -1.22
CA LEU A 246 -10.37 6.80 -0.27
C LEU A 246 -10.91 7.68 0.87
N LYS A 247 -12.05 7.31 1.46
CA LYS A 247 -12.57 8.05 2.63
C LYS A 247 -11.55 8.04 3.79
N PRO A 248 -11.36 9.16 4.53
CA PRO A 248 -10.46 9.21 5.68
C PRO A 248 -10.84 8.20 6.77
N ALA A 249 -9.86 7.67 7.50
CA ALA A 249 -10.10 6.66 8.54
C ALA A 249 -10.91 7.27 9.71
N PHE A 250 -10.50 8.45 10.18
CA PHE A 250 -11.12 9.18 11.28
C PHE A 250 -12.00 10.33 10.77
N TYR A 251 -13.03 10.70 11.54
CA TYR A 251 -13.79 11.95 11.41
C TYR A 251 -13.44 12.84 12.59
#